data_AF-A0A7C1KDQ6-F1
#
_entry.id   AF-A0A7C1KDQ6-F1
#
_cell.length_a   1.000
_cell.length_b   1.000
_cell.length_c   1.000
_cell.angle_alpha   90.00
_cell.angle_beta   90.00
_cell.angle_gamma   90.00
#
_symmetry.space_group_name_H-M   'P 1'
#
loop_
_entity.id
_entity.type
_entity.pdbx_description
1 polymer ?
#
loop_
_entity_poly.entity_id
_entity_poly.type
_entity_poly.pdbx_seq_one_letter_code
_entity_poly.pdbx_strand_id
1 'polypeptide(L)'
;MAQILLLGTWLTDIEAARAAIARRGGGAVTFGGLPGQLEVRGPRIEVERAVIANDRTWRHGMPRSVVQGEIVRHDDALFVVVDEPTNEPRRG
;
A
#
# COMPACT_ATOMS: atom_id res chain seq x y z
N MET A 1 10.76 -2.43 -7.64
CA MET A 1 9.61 -3.07 -6.97
C MET A 1 8.86 -2.01 -6.17
N ALA A 2 7.51 -2.02 -6.16
CA ALA A 2 6.75 -1.09 -5.32
C ALA A 2 7.08 -1.32 -3.84
N GLN A 3 7.15 -0.24 -3.08
CA GLN A 3 7.47 -0.27 -1.66
C GLN A 3 6.67 0.81 -0.93
N ILE A 4 5.95 0.40 0.12
CA ILE A 4 5.29 1.32 1.04
C ILE A 4 5.71 1.02 2.49
N LEU A 5 5.71 2.06 3.31
CA LEU A 5 5.94 1.99 4.75
C LEU A 5 4.72 2.53 5.49
N LEU A 6 3.98 1.63 6.15
CA LEU A 6 2.83 1.99 6.97
C LEU A 6 3.26 2.02 8.44
N LEU A 7 2.99 3.13 9.12
CA LEU A 7 3.21 3.19 10.57
C LEU A 7 2.09 2.44 11.28
N GLY A 8 2.43 1.65 12.31
CA GLY A 8 1.47 0.88 13.09
C GLY A 8 0.39 1.75 13.74
N THR A 9 0.72 3.00 14.08
CA THR A 9 -0.25 4.00 14.59
C THR A 9 -1.28 4.46 13.56
N TRP A 10 -1.07 4.16 12.27
CA TRP A 10 -2.02 4.42 11.21
C TRP A 10 -2.99 3.27 10.99
N LEU A 11 -2.62 2.08 11.46
CA LEU A 11 -3.34 0.84 11.20
C LEU A 11 -4.35 0.59 12.32
N THR A 12 -5.47 -0.04 11.97
CA THR A 12 -6.42 -0.55 12.97
C THR A 12 -5.79 -1.68 13.77
N ASP A 13 -5.11 -2.59 13.08
CA ASP A 13 -4.28 -3.65 13.63
C ASP A 13 -3.22 -4.07 12.59
N ILE A 14 -1.97 -4.26 13.02
CA ILE A 14 -0.85 -4.49 12.10
C ILE A 14 -0.90 -5.89 11.47
N GLU A 15 -1.34 -6.91 12.21
CA GLU A 15 -1.41 -8.28 11.72
C GLU A 15 -2.63 -8.49 10.81
N ALA A 16 -3.76 -7.88 11.15
CA ALA A 16 -4.93 -7.85 10.27
C ALA A 16 -4.62 -7.11 8.96
N ALA A 17 -3.90 -5.98 9.02
CA ALA A 17 -3.46 -5.25 7.83
C ALA A 17 -2.53 -6.12 6.95
N ARG A 18 -1.54 -6.78 7.55
CA ARG A 18 -0.64 -7.73 6.85
C ARG A 18 -1.45 -8.81 6.13
N ALA A 19 -2.39 -9.44 6.82
CA ALA A 19 -3.23 -10.50 6.25
C ALA A 19 -4.13 -9.98 5.12
N ALA A 20 -4.74 -8.80 5.27
CA ALA A 20 -5.57 -8.18 4.24
C ALA A 20 -4.76 -7.87 2.97
N ILE A 21 -3.59 -7.23 3.12
CA ILE A 21 -2.69 -6.88 2.03
C ILE A 21 -2.17 -8.15 1.34
N ALA A 22 -1.79 -9.19 2.09
CA ALA A 22 -1.31 -10.45 1.54
C ALA A 22 -2.37 -11.16 0.67
N ARG A 23 -3.62 -11.20 1.16
CA ARG A 23 -4.76 -11.81 0.43
C ARG A 23 -5.03 -11.08 -0.89
N ARG A 24 -4.88 -9.76 -0.91
CA ARG A 24 -5.25 -8.92 -2.06
C ARG A 24 -4.11 -8.73 -3.06
N GLY A 25 -2.88 -8.64 -2.57
CA GLY A 25 -1.65 -8.62 -3.40
C GLY A 25 -1.29 -9.98 -4.02
N GLY A 26 -2.16 -10.99 -3.91
CA GLY A 26 -1.99 -12.29 -4.56
C GLY A 26 -0.77 -13.09 -4.09
N GLY A 27 -0.30 -12.88 -2.86
CA GLY A 27 0.88 -13.56 -2.32
C GLY A 27 2.22 -13.12 -2.92
N ALA A 28 2.25 -12.19 -3.88
CA ALA A 28 3.47 -11.65 -4.47
C ALA A 28 4.12 -10.53 -3.63
N VAL A 29 3.55 -10.24 -2.46
CA VAL A 29 4.05 -9.22 -1.53
C VAL A 29 4.90 -9.86 -0.44
N THR A 30 5.99 -9.18 -0.10
CA THR A 30 6.86 -9.50 1.03
C THR A 30 6.71 -8.43 2.09
N PHE A 31 6.95 -8.80 3.34
CA PHE A 31 6.74 -7.92 4.48
C PHE A 31 7.99 -7.86 5.35
N GLY A 32 8.24 -6.68 5.92
CA GLY A 32 9.31 -6.42 6.86
C GLY A 32 8.97 -5.26 7.80
N GLY A 33 9.99 -4.61 8.32
CA GLY A 33 9.86 -3.44 9.19
C GLY A 33 10.17 -3.73 10.66
N LEU A 34 10.32 -2.65 11.42
CA LEU A 34 10.52 -2.67 12.86
C LEU A 34 9.19 -2.89 13.61
N PRO A 35 9.21 -3.24 14.91
CA PRO A 35 8.00 -3.24 15.72
C PRO A 35 7.24 -1.92 15.60
N GLY A 36 5.93 -2.00 15.32
CA GLY A 36 5.10 -0.82 15.08
C GLY A 36 5.27 -0.19 13.69
N GLN A 37 5.90 -0.88 12.74
CA GLN A 37 5.95 -0.50 11.33
C GLN A 37 5.62 -1.73 10.47
N LEU A 38 4.93 -1.51 9.36
CA LEU A 38 4.68 -2.50 8.35
C LEU A 38 5.27 -2.03 7.04
N GLU A 39 6.42 -2.60 6.70
CA GLU A 39 7.00 -2.42 5.38
C GLU A 39 6.43 -3.48 4.44
N VAL A 40 5.93 -3.04 3.28
CA VAL A 40 5.36 -3.91 2.25
C VAL A 40 6.07 -3.67 0.93
N ARG A 41 6.51 -4.76 0.28
CA ARG A 41 7.18 -4.73 -1.01
C ARG A 41 6.55 -5.72 -1.97
N GLY A 42 6.35 -5.35 -3.23
CA GLY A 42 5.83 -6.27 -4.25
C GLY A 42 5.63 -5.60 -5.62
N PRO A 43 5.23 -6.36 -6.65
CA PRO A 43 4.93 -5.79 -7.96
C PRO A 43 3.66 -4.91 -7.95
N ARG A 44 2.71 -5.24 -7.06
CA ARG A 44 1.45 -4.52 -6.83
C ARG A 44 1.04 -4.65 -5.37
N ILE A 45 0.80 -3.52 -4.72
CA ILE A 45 0.39 -3.43 -3.32
C ILE A 45 -0.99 -2.78 -3.30
N GLU A 46 -1.96 -3.46 -2.67
CA GLU A 46 -3.31 -2.94 -2.48
C GLU A 46 -3.60 -2.82 -0.98
N VAL A 47 -3.96 -1.61 -0.53
CA VAL A 47 -4.33 -1.30 0.85
C VAL A 47 -5.78 -0.85 0.87
N GLU A 48 -6.60 -1.49 1.70
CA GLU A 48 -8.01 -1.15 1.87
C GLU A 48 -8.19 -0.06 2.93
N ARG A 49 -9.17 0.83 2.76
CA ARG A 49 -9.47 1.86 3.76
C ARG A 49 -9.72 1.27 5.15
N ALA A 50 -10.37 0.11 5.22
CA ALA A 50 -10.77 -0.53 6.47
C ALA A 50 -9.60 -0.90 7.40
N VAL A 51 -8.37 -1.00 6.87
CA VAL A 51 -7.18 -1.29 7.69
C VAL A 51 -6.46 -0.03 8.18
N ILE A 52 -6.92 1.15 7.76
CA ILE A 52 -6.39 2.46 8.19
C ILE A 52 -7.35 3.05 9.24
N ALA A 53 -6.85 3.27 10.45
CA ALA A 53 -7.65 3.72 11.59
C ALA A 53 -8.09 5.19 11.50
N ASN A 54 -7.35 6.01 10.77
CA ASN A 54 -7.55 7.46 10.74
C ASN A 54 -7.85 7.96 9.31
N ASP A 55 -9.03 8.57 9.14
CA ASP A 55 -9.49 9.13 7.86
C ASP A 55 -8.55 10.20 7.27
N ARG A 56 -7.95 11.03 8.12
CA ARG A 56 -6.97 12.03 7.68
C ARG A 56 -5.71 11.35 7.14
N THR A 57 -5.29 10.25 7.76
CA THR A 57 -4.19 9.43 7.25
C THR A 57 -4.58 8.76 5.94
N TRP A 58 -5.79 8.22 5.81
CA TRP A 58 -6.28 7.67 4.55
C TRP A 58 -6.21 8.69 3.40
N ARG A 59 -6.74 9.91 3.63
CA ARG A 59 -6.84 10.95 2.59
C ARG A 59 -5.51 11.63 2.28
N HIS A 60 -4.64 11.83 3.27
CA HIS A 60 -3.44 12.64 3.11
C HIS A 60 -2.14 11.91 3.45
N GLY A 61 -2.17 10.96 4.36
CA GLY A 61 -0.99 10.19 4.79
C GLY A 61 -0.57 9.12 3.79
N MET A 62 -1.52 8.44 3.15
CA MET A 62 -1.23 7.32 2.24
C MET A 62 -0.25 7.67 1.10
N PRO A 63 -0.37 8.80 0.38
CA PRO A 63 0.63 9.13 -0.64
C PRO A 63 2.05 9.29 -0.07
N ARG A 64 2.19 9.70 1.19
CA ARG A 64 3.48 9.85 1.88
C ARG A 64 4.05 8.54 2.39
N SER A 65 3.25 7.47 2.44
CA SER A 65 3.72 6.13 2.81
C SER A 65 4.50 5.46 1.67
N VAL A 66 4.41 5.98 0.46
CA VAL A 66 5.08 5.40 -0.72
C VAL A 66 6.56 5.74 -0.69
N VAL A 67 7.39 4.70 -0.63
CA VAL A 67 8.85 4.80 -0.70
C VAL A 67 9.32 4.64 -2.14
N GLN A 68 8.70 3.71 -2.88
CA GLN A 68 8.97 3.45 -4.30
C GLN A 68 7.70 2.95 -5.01
N GLY A 69 7.57 3.30 -6.29
CA GLY A 69 6.45 2.90 -7.14
C GLY A 69 5.49 4.06 -7.47
N GLU A 70 4.47 3.76 -8.25
CA GLU A 70 3.45 4.73 -8.67
C GLU A 70 2.09 4.42 -8.04
N ILE A 71 1.43 5.46 -7.56
CA ILE A 71 0.04 5.40 -7.10
C ILE A 71 -0.87 5.40 -8.33
N VAL A 72 -1.40 4.22 -8.68
CA VAL A 72 -2.33 4.07 -9.82
C VAL A 72 -3.80 4.15 -9.41
N ARG A 73 -4.09 4.10 -8.10
CA ARG A 73 -5.43 4.29 -7.56
C ARG A 73 -5.38 4.78 -6.11
N HIS A 74 -6.19 5.80 -5.82
CA HIS A 74 -6.44 6.27 -4.45
C HIS A 74 -7.87 6.83 -4.39
N ASP A 75 -8.78 6.06 -3.83
CA ASP A 75 -10.19 6.45 -3.68
C ASP A 75 -10.71 6.19 -2.24
N ASP A 76 -12.02 6.27 -2.02
CA ASP A 76 -12.62 6.07 -0.69
C ASP A 76 -12.59 4.61 -0.20
N ALA A 77 -12.14 3.65 -1.01
CA ALA A 77 -12.09 2.23 -0.66
C ALA A 77 -10.68 1.64 -0.74
N LEU A 78 -9.87 2.06 -1.72
CA LEU A 78 -8.62 1.40 -2.07
C LEU A 78 -7.49 2.39 -2.38
N PHE A 79 -6.29 2.00 -1.96
CA PHE A 79 -5.03 2.63 -2.31
C PHE A 79 -4.12 1.59 -2.96
N VAL A 80 -3.62 1.87 -4.16
CA VAL A 80 -2.87 0.91 -4.98
C VAL A 80 -1.57 1.53 -5.46
N VAL A 81 -0.47 0.82 -5.21
CA VAL A 81 0.88 1.17 -5.68
C VAL A 81 1.44 0.04 -6.52
N VAL A 82 2.03 0.36 -7.67
CA VAL A 82 2.71 -0.59 -8.57
C VAL A 82 4.16 -0.19 -8.81
N ASP A 83 5.00 -1.15 -9.20
CA ASP A 83 6.44 -0.91 -9.38
C ASP A 83 6.74 0.11 -10.48
N GLU A 84 6.11 -0.08 -11.64
CA GLU A 84 6.13 0.84 -12.78
C GLU A 84 4.73 0.84 -13.42
N PRO A 85 4.24 1.98 -13.94
CA PRO A 85 3.18 1.93 -14.93
C PRO A 85 3.73 1.16 -16.12
N THR A 86 2.96 0.21 -16.64
CA THR A 86 3.16 -0.23 -18.01
C THR A 86 2.90 0.99 -18.87
N ASN A 87 3.95 1.75 -19.17
CA ASN A 87 3.91 2.86 -20.10
C ASN A 87 3.78 2.21 -21.47
N GLU A 88 2.57 1.77 -21.82
CA GLU A 88 2.24 1.54 -23.22
C GLU A 88 2.57 2.86 -23.92
N PRO A 89 3.47 2.86 -24.92
CA PRO A 89 3.70 4.07 -25.68
C PRO A 89 2.35 4.45 -26.29
N ARG A 90 1.88 5.67 -26.00
CA ARG A 90 0.80 6.29 -26.77
C ARG A 90 1.24 6.28 -28.23
N ARG A 91 0.80 5.26 -28.98
CA ARG A 91 0.86 5.24 -30.43
C ARG A 91 -0.33 6.06 -30.93
N GLY A 92 -0.05 7.07 -31.75
CA GLY A 92 -1.03 7.83 -32.52
C GLY A 92 -0.79 9.31 -32.42
#